data_AF-X1T6E1-F1
#
_entry.id   AF-X1T6E1-F1
#
_cell.length_a   1.000
_cell.length_b   1.000
_cell.length_c   1.000
_cell.angle_alpha   90.00
_cell.angle_beta   90.00
_cell.angle_gamma   90.00
#
_symmetry.space_group_name_H-M   'P 1'
#
loop_
_entity.id
_entity.type
_entity.pdbx_description
1 polymer ?
#
loop_
_entity_poly.entity_id
_entity_poly.type
_entity_poly.pdbx_seq_one_letter_code
_entity_poly.pdbx_strand_id
1 'polypeptide(L)'
;LPIVKITGLPLITRTPPLGEVWGRDDLASAIEIIKRLEQMDKLVTPDKPLLYEIDRVDVSNFNGRENTQHPHIILYAKDNTQIIWGAEVGKWQRHLESTDEQKLAKLYGYYKEYSTLSGGAKYINLRDPQDNIPLPIDKY
;
A
#
# COMPACT_ATOMS: atom_id res chain seq x y z
N LEU A 1 1.65 -17.27 -6.45
CA LEU A 1 1.83 -15.90 -5.94
C LEU A 1 1.90 -14.97 -7.15
N PRO A 2 1.09 -13.90 -7.21
CA PRO A 2 1.17 -12.92 -8.30
C PRO A 2 2.52 -12.21 -8.29
N ILE A 3 3.00 -11.82 -9.47
CA ILE A 3 4.23 -11.03 -9.61
C ILE A 3 3.83 -9.55 -9.49
N VAL A 4 4.17 -8.92 -8.38
CA VAL A 4 4.01 -7.48 -8.16
C VAL A 4 5.32 -6.78 -8.47
N LYS A 5 5.33 -5.86 -9.43
CA LYS A 5 6.55 -5.12 -9.80
C LYS A 5 6.83 -4.02 -8.77
N ILE A 6 8.09 -3.84 -8.39
CA ILE A 6 8.52 -2.69 -7.58
C ILE A 6 9.21 -1.68 -8.51
N THR A 7 8.79 -0.42 -8.45
CA THR A 7 9.22 0.68 -9.34
C THR A 7 9.64 1.90 -8.52
N GLY A 8 10.34 2.86 -9.15
CA GLY A 8 10.81 4.06 -8.46
C GLY A 8 12.03 3.86 -7.55
N LEU A 9 12.68 2.68 -7.63
CA LEU A 9 13.92 2.42 -6.92
C LEU A 9 15.06 3.27 -7.50
N PRO A 10 15.92 3.87 -6.65
CA PRO A 10 17.05 4.66 -7.12
C PRO A 10 18.08 3.75 -7.81
N LEU A 11 18.79 4.28 -8.79
CA LEU A 11 19.84 3.56 -9.50
C LEU A 11 20.88 3.02 -8.51
N ILE A 12 21.28 1.76 -8.71
CA ILE A 12 22.35 1.14 -7.91
C ILE A 12 23.67 1.74 -8.40
N THR A 13 24.14 2.78 -7.72
CA THR A 13 25.44 3.40 -8.03
C THR A 13 26.59 2.74 -7.28
N ARG A 14 26.30 2.08 -6.15
CA ARG A 14 27.25 1.29 -5.37
C ARG A 14 26.55 0.07 -4.77
N THR A 15 27.09 -1.11 -5.04
CA THR A 15 26.73 -2.34 -4.33
C THR A 15 27.38 -2.31 -2.95
N PRO A 16 26.67 -2.64 -1.86
CA PRO A 16 27.29 -2.74 -0.56
C PRO A 16 28.40 -3.81 -0.58
N PRO A 17 29.50 -3.62 0.17
CA PRO A 17 30.49 -4.66 0.41
C PRO A 17 29.85 -5.96 0.93
N LEU A 18 30.52 -7.08 0.69
CA LEU A 18 30.08 -8.37 1.22
C LEU A 18 29.99 -8.31 2.75
N GLY A 19 28.85 -8.71 3.30
CA GLY A 19 28.57 -8.69 4.73
C GLY A 19 27.88 -7.41 5.24
N GLU A 20 27.75 -6.37 4.41
CA GLU A 20 27.00 -5.17 4.77
C GLU A 20 25.54 -5.26 4.34
N VAL A 21 24.64 -4.72 5.18
CA VAL A 21 23.21 -4.66 4.88
C VAL A 21 22.99 -3.67 3.75
N TRP A 22 22.26 -4.11 2.73
CA TRP A 22 21.86 -3.23 1.65
C TRP A 22 20.75 -2.29 2.15
N GLY A 23 21.12 -1.04 2.45
CA GLY A 23 20.21 0.01 2.94
C GLY A 23 19.21 0.50 1.89
N ARG A 24 18.29 -0.37 1.47
CA ARG A 24 17.17 -0.06 0.57
C ARG A 24 15.87 -0.09 1.34
N ASP A 25 15.69 0.91 2.21
CA ASP A 25 14.49 1.05 3.03
C ASP A 25 13.23 1.22 2.17
N ASP A 26 13.36 1.76 0.96
CA ASP A 26 12.28 1.87 -0.02
C ASP A 26 11.83 0.50 -0.54
N LEU A 27 12.76 -0.36 -0.93
CA LEU A 27 12.49 -1.74 -1.31
C LEU A 27 11.90 -2.53 -0.14
N ALA A 28 12.48 -2.38 1.05
CA ALA A 28 12.00 -3.04 2.26
C ALA A 28 10.55 -2.62 2.57
N SER A 29 10.22 -1.34 2.42
CA SER A 29 8.88 -0.81 2.65
C SER A 29 7.86 -1.36 1.65
N ALA A 30 8.21 -1.43 0.36
CA ALA A 30 7.34 -2.05 -0.64
C ALA A 30 7.10 -3.54 -0.35
N ILE A 31 8.14 -4.28 0.03
CA ILE A 31 8.03 -5.70 0.39
C ILE A 31 7.16 -5.89 1.63
N GLU A 32 7.30 -5.03 2.64
CA GLU A 32 6.50 -5.10 3.87
C GLU A 32 5.00 -4.89 3.59
N ILE A 33 4.66 -3.93 2.73
CA ILE A 33 3.26 -3.74 2.28
C ILE A 33 2.76 -5.00 1.58
N ILE A 34 3.52 -5.56 0.63
CA ILE A 34 3.13 -6.78 -0.10
C ILE A 34 2.91 -7.95 0.87
N LYS A 35 3.78 -8.13 1.86
CA LYS A 35 3.65 -9.19 2.88
C LYS A 35 2.38 -9.03 3.70
N ARG A 36 2.03 -7.80 4.11
CA ARG A 36 0.79 -7.52 4.85
C ARG A 36 -0.45 -7.81 4.00
N LEU A 37 -0.43 -7.44 2.73
CA LEU A 37 -1.50 -7.81 1.80
C LEU A 37 -1.60 -9.33 1.63
N GLU A 38 -0.47 -10.04 1.51
CA GLU A 38 -0.48 -11.51 1.40
C GLU A 38 -1.09 -12.18 2.65
N GLN A 39 -0.79 -11.65 3.84
CA GLN A 39 -1.39 -12.12 5.08
C GLN A 39 -2.90 -11.88 5.10
N MET A 40 -3.33 -10.67 4.72
CA MET A 40 -4.74 -10.31 4.67
C MET A 40 -5.49 -11.12 3.62
N ASP A 41 -4.90 -11.39 2.46
CA ASP A 41 -5.46 -12.24 1.42
C ASP A 41 -5.78 -13.64 1.95
N LYS A 42 -4.86 -14.25 2.71
CA LYS A 42 -5.07 -15.57 3.34
C LYS A 42 -6.20 -15.55 4.38
N LEU A 43 -6.38 -14.45 5.09
CA LEU A 43 -7.35 -14.32 6.18
C LEU A 43 -8.74 -13.89 5.71
N VAL A 44 -8.81 -13.07 4.66
CA VAL A 44 -9.99 -12.25 4.34
C VAL A 44 -10.58 -12.56 2.97
N THR A 45 -9.74 -12.87 1.98
CA THR A 45 -10.15 -13.15 0.60
C THR A 45 -9.34 -14.30 -0.03
N PRO A 46 -9.36 -15.50 0.58
CA PRO A 46 -8.49 -16.61 0.14
C PRO A 46 -8.82 -17.09 -1.28
N ASP A 47 -10.10 -17.04 -1.68
CA ASP A 47 -10.57 -17.51 -2.99
C ASP A 47 -10.23 -16.53 -4.12
N LYS A 48 -10.20 -15.22 -3.82
CA LYS A 48 -9.87 -14.16 -4.77
C LYS A 48 -8.92 -13.14 -4.14
N PRO A 49 -7.63 -13.47 -3.98
CA PRO A 49 -6.67 -12.61 -3.30
C PRO A 49 -6.51 -11.25 -4.00
N LEU A 50 -6.53 -10.17 -3.22
CA LEU A 50 -6.44 -8.79 -3.69
C LEU A 50 -5.12 -8.54 -4.41
N LEU A 51 -4.03 -9.19 -3.98
CA LEU A 51 -2.72 -9.08 -4.65
C LEU A 51 -2.75 -9.45 -6.13
N TYR A 52 -3.72 -10.25 -6.61
CA TYR A 52 -3.85 -10.55 -8.04
C TYR A 52 -4.33 -9.35 -8.87
N GLU A 53 -4.86 -8.30 -8.23
CA GLU A 53 -5.31 -7.08 -8.89
C GLU A 53 -4.27 -5.96 -8.82
N ILE A 54 -3.21 -6.13 -8.02
CA ILE A 54 -2.08 -5.20 -7.95
C ILE A 54 -1.06 -5.53 -9.05
N ASP A 55 -0.72 -4.52 -9.85
CA ASP A 55 0.33 -4.60 -10.89
C ASP A 55 1.69 -4.22 -10.30
N ARG A 56 1.77 -3.10 -9.60
CA ARG A 56 3.04 -2.54 -9.13
C ARG A 56 2.92 -1.71 -7.87
N VAL A 57 4.03 -1.61 -7.15
CA VAL A 57 4.28 -0.65 -6.06
C VAL A 57 5.32 0.35 -6.53
N ASP A 58 5.00 1.62 -6.41
CA ASP A 58 5.88 2.74 -6.74
C ASP A 58 6.38 3.41 -5.46
N VAL A 59 7.70 3.44 -5.32
CA VAL A 59 8.43 4.05 -4.20
C VAL A 59 9.33 5.20 -4.66
N SER A 60 9.08 5.76 -5.85
CA SER A 60 9.80 6.91 -6.42
C SER A 60 9.86 8.08 -5.44
N ASN A 61 8.75 8.38 -4.77
CA ASN A 61 8.65 9.44 -3.78
C ASN A 61 8.81 8.96 -2.33
N PHE A 62 9.46 7.83 -2.09
CA PHE A 62 9.67 7.32 -0.74
C PHE A 62 10.38 8.35 0.15
N ASN A 63 9.85 8.56 1.36
CA ASN A 63 10.24 9.62 2.30
C ASN A 63 10.14 11.05 1.72
N GLY A 64 9.28 11.27 0.73
CA GLY A 64 9.05 12.59 0.13
C GLY A 64 10.23 13.08 -0.71
N ARG A 65 11.09 12.16 -1.20
CA ARG A 65 12.36 12.50 -1.87
C ARG A 65 12.18 13.32 -3.16
N GLU A 66 11.08 13.13 -3.87
CA GLU A 66 10.75 13.91 -5.07
C GLU A 66 9.92 15.13 -4.71
N ASN A 67 8.87 14.93 -3.89
CA ASN A 67 8.00 15.99 -3.40
C ASN A 67 7.33 15.57 -2.08
N THR A 68 7.56 16.35 -1.02
CA THR A 68 7.00 16.10 0.32
C THR A 68 5.49 16.23 0.41
N GLN A 69 4.83 16.88 -0.57
CA GLN A 69 3.38 17.01 -0.65
C GLN A 69 2.72 15.81 -1.34
N HIS A 70 3.49 15.03 -2.10
CA HIS A 70 3.00 13.85 -2.79
C HIS A 70 3.04 12.62 -1.88
N PRO A 71 2.19 11.60 -2.11
CA PRO A 71 2.25 10.35 -1.37
C PRO A 71 3.62 9.69 -1.49
N HIS A 72 4.11 9.08 -0.40
CA HIS A 72 5.42 8.43 -0.42
C HIS A 72 5.42 7.10 -1.17
N ILE A 73 4.33 6.33 -1.03
CA ILE A 73 4.16 5.02 -1.66
C ILE A 73 2.77 4.98 -2.33
N ILE A 74 2.73 4.50 -3.57
CA ILE A 74 1.51 4.30 -4.34
C ILE A 74 1.52 2.88 -4.89
N LEU A 75 0.42 2.15 -4.72
CA LEU A 75 0.18 0.91 -5.44
C LEU A 75 -0.67 1.20 -6.67
N TYR A 76 -0.48 0.42 -7.72
CA TYR A 76 -1.30 0.51 -8.92
C TYR A 76 -2.00 -0.81 -9.16
N ALA A 77 -3.30 -0.75 -9.39
CA ALA A 77 -4.04 -1.88 -9.92
C ALA A 77 -3.68 -2.12 -11.40
N LYS A 78 -4.10 -3.28 -11.93
CA LYS A 78 -3.86 -3.67 -13.33
C LYS A 78 -4.41 -2.70 -14.38
N ASP A 79 -5.45 -1.93 -14.04
CA ASP A 79 -6.03 -0.89 -14.89
C ASP A 79 -5.39 0.50 -14.65
N ASN A 80 -4.28 0.56 -13.90
CA ASN A 80 -3.62 1.78 -13.44
C ASN A 80 -4.41 2.62 -12.42
N THR A 81 -5.47 2.10 -11.82
CA THR A 81 -6.11 2.75 -10.66
C THR A 81 -5.07 2.91 -9.55
N GLN A 82 -4.94 4.14 -9.03
CA GLN A 82 -3.97 4.45 -7.98
C GLN A 82 -4.54 4.12 -6.60
N ILE A 83 -3.82 3.34 -5.82
CA ILE A 83 -4.07 3.12 -4.40
C ILE A 83 -3.01 3.89 -3.62
N ILE A 84 -3.41 5.02 -3.04
CA ILE A 84 -2.52 5.92 -2.33
C ILE A 84 -2.32 5.37 -0.91
N TRP A 85 -1.19 4.69 -0.70
CA TRP A 85 -0.81 4.15 0.60
C TRP A 85 -0.29 5.25 1.54
N GLY A 86 0.56 6.14 1.02
CA GLY A 86 1.21 7.18 1.82
C GLY A 86 2.51 6.71 2.43
N ALA A 87 2.76 7.09 3.69
CA ALA A 87 3.97 6.76 4.44
C ALA A 87 4.20 5.25 4.58
N GLU A 88 5.46 4.89 4.77
CA GLU A 88 5.85 3.50 5.04
C GLU A 88 5.22 2.96 6.33
N VAL A 89 5.18 1.63 6.39
CA VAL A 89 4.61 0.89 7.52
C VAL A 89 5.26 1.33 8.83
N GLY A 90 4.43 1.63 9.83
CA GLY A 90 4.85 2.08 11.15
C GLY A 90 5.27 3.55 11.24
N LYS A 91 5.19 4.34 10.16
CA LYS A 91 5.52 5.78 10.17
C LYS A 91 4.34 6.71 9.97
N TRP A 92 3.11 6.20 9.92
CA TRP A 92 1.88 6.98 9.75
C TRP A 92 1.78 8.19 10.68
N GLN A 93 2.22 8.05 11.95
CA GLN A 93 2.19 9.12 12.95
C GLN A 93 2.96 10.38 12.53
N ARG A 94 4.09 10.21 11.84
CA ARG A 94 4.93 11.33 11.41
C ARG A 94 4.28 12.17 10.31
N HIS A 95 3.29 11.59 9.62
CA HIS A 95 2.63 12.18 8.47
C HIS A 95 1.14 12.46 8.73
N LEU A 96 0.66 12.22 9.96
CA LEU A 96 -0.74 12.37 10.36
C LEU A 96 -1.71 11.59 9.44
N GLU A 97 -1.26 10.42 8.97
CA GLU A 97 -2.05 9.53 8.12
C GLU A 97 -2.79 8.48 8.96
N SER A 98 -3.77 7.80 8.36
CA SER A 98 -4.39 6.58 8.91
C SER A 98 -3.35 5.54 9.33
N THR A 99 -3.65 4.75 10.37
CA THR A 99 -2.78 3.65 10.78
C THR A 99 -2.70 2.57 9.70
N ASP A 100 -1.66 1.73 9.72
CA ASP A 100 -1.52 0.65 8.74
C ASP A 100 -2.71 -0.31 8.76
N GLU A 101 -3.27 -0.57 9.95
CA GLU A 101 -4.46 -1.39 10.14
C GLU A 101 -5.71 -0.74 9.53
N GLN A 102 -5.87 0.57 9.69
CA GLN A 102 -6.95 1.32 9.06
C GLN A 102 -6.83 1.33 7.53
N LYS A 103 -5.60 1.51 7.00
CA LYS A 103 -5.31 1.43 5.56
C LYS A 103 -5.71 0.07 4.99
N LEU A 104 -5.31 -1.02 5.66
CA LEU A 104 -5.68 -2.38 5.27
C LEU A 104 -7.20 -2.61 5.37
N ALA A 105 -7.82 -2.21 6.47
CA ALA A 105 -9.27 -2.36 6.66
C ALA A 105 -10.07 -1.63 5.58
N LYS A 106 -9.68 -0.40 5.22
CA LYS A 106 -10.29 0.39 4.15
C LYS A 106 -10.14 -0.29 2.79
N LEU A 107 -8.92 -0.71 2.46
CA LEU A 107 -8.63 -1.35 1.17
C LEU A 107 -9.39 -2.67 1.00
N TYR A 108 -9.39 -3.53 2.02
CA TYR A 108 -10.12 -4.79 1.98
C TYR A 108 -11.64 -4.61 2.10
N GLY A 109 -12.11 -3.57 2.79
CA GLY A 109 -13.51 -3.17 2.82
C GLY A 109 -14.00 -2.81 1.42
N TYR A 110 -13.29 -1.92 0.74
CA TYR A 110 -13.56 -1.56 -0.65
C TYR A 110 -13.54 -2.78 -1.57
N TYR A 111 -12.49 -3.61 -1.46
CA TYR A 111 -12.37 -4.78 -2.32
C TYR A 111 -13.47 -5.82 -2.08
N LYS A 112 -13.97 -5.98 -0.86
CA LYS A 112 -15.13 -6.84 -0.57
C LYS A 112 -16.43 -6.29 -1.15
N GLU A 113 -16.62 -4.98 -1.08
CA GLU A 113 -17.84 -4.31 -1.57
C GLU A 113 -17.94 -4.39 -3.09
N TYR A 114 -16.85 -4.07 -3.80
CA TYR A 114 -16.85 -4.01 -5.27
C TYR A 114 -16.37 -5.30 -5.93
N SER A 115 -15.80 -6.24 -5.16
CA SER A 115 -15.10 -7.43 -5.65
C SER A 115 -13.95 -7.13 -6.62
N THR A 116 -13.52 -5.87 -6.75
CA THR A 116 -12.40 -5.45 -7.60
C THR A 116 -11.86 -4.09 -7.17
N LEU A 117 -10.56 -3.88 -7.37
CA LEU A 117 -9.86 -2.59 -7.30
C LEU A 117 -10.06 -1.74 -8.56
N SER A 118 -10.55 -2.37 -9.64
CA SER A 118 -10.74 -1.77 -10.96
C SER A 118 -12.23 -1.53 -11.21
N GLY A 119 -12.67 -0.27 -11.35
CA GLY A 119 -14.12 -0.02 -11.36
C GLY A 119 -14.59 1.42 -11.57
N GLY A 120 -13.70 2.33 -12.00
CA GLY A 120 -14.07 3.71 -12.36
C GLY A 120 -13.64 4.78 -11.36
N ALA A 121 -13.17 4.42 -10.16
CA ALA A 121 -12.52 5.37 -9.27
C ALA A 121 -11.14 5.76 -9.83
N LYS A 122 -10.85 7.07 -9.92
CA LYS A 122 -9.53 7.56 -10.38
C LYS A 122 -8.40 7.16 -9.42
N TYR A 123 -8.72 7.08 -8.12
CA TYR A 123 -7.81 6.66 -7.06
C TYR A 123 -8.58 6.19 -5.82
N ILE A 124 -7.92 5.40 -4.98
CA ILE A 124 -8.34 4.98 -3.64
C ILE A 124 -7.36 5.63 -2.64
N ASN A 125 -7.82 6.59 -1.83
CA ASN A 125 -6.95 7.25 -0.84
C ASN A 125 -7.03 6.56 0.52
N LEU A 126 -5.92 5.96 0.96
CA LEU A 126 -5.82 5.29 2.25
C LEU A 126 -5.26 6.19 3.37
N ARG A 127 -4.75 7.38 3.04
CA ARG A 127 -4.12 8.28 4.03
C ARG A 127 -5.10 8.97 4.97
N ASP A 128 -6.33 9.19 4.50
CA ASP A 128 -7.29 10.00 5.21
C ASP A 128 -7.86 9.22 6.41
N PRO A 129 -7.66 9.68 7.65
CA PRO A 129 -8.17 9.01 8.84
C PRO A 129 -9.70 9.18 8.99
N GLN A 130 -10.28 10.13 8.25
CA GLN A 130 -11.71 10.34 8.17
C GLN A 130 -12.31 9.45 7.10
N ASP A 131 -12.56 8.19 7.45
CA ASP A 131 -13.76 7.54 6.98
C ASP A 131 -14.69 7.41 8.18
N ASN A 132 -15.92 7.88 7.99
CA ASN A 132 -17.05 7.46 8.82
C ASN A 132 -17.17 5.94 8.67
N ILE A 133 -16.42 5.17 9.47
CA ILE A 133 -16.79 3.79 9.75
C ILE A 133 -18.11 3.94 10.52
N PRO A 134 -19.28 3.58 9.95
CA PRO A 134 -20.46 3.48 10.78
C PRO A 134 -20.12 2.45 11.87
N LEU A 135 -19.93 2.93 13.09
CA LEU A 135 -19.94 2.08 14.26
C LEU A 135 -21.26 1.29 14.21
N PRO A 136 -21.26 -0.01 14.52
CA PRO A 136 -22.51 -0.75 14.64
C PRO A 136 -23.38 0.02 15.64
N ILE A 137 -24.46 0.61 15.14
CA ILE A 137 -25.44 1.25 16.00
C ILE A 137 -26.06 0.08 16.76
N ASP A 138 -25.70 -0.05 18.04
CA ASP A 138 -26.42 -0.89 18.98
C ASP A 138 -27.87 -0.42 18.97
N LYS A 139 -28.71 -1.18 18.26
CA LYS A 139 -30.15 -1.00 18.28
C LYS A 139 -30.65 -1.58 19.60
N TYR A 140 -30.81 -0.72 20.60
CA TYR A 140 -31.66 -0.97 21.76
C TYR A 140 -32.82 0.02 21.78
#